data_AF-A0A969PTW5-F1
#
_entry.id   AF-A0A969PTW5-F1
#
_cell.length_a   1.000
_cell.length_b   1.000
_cell.length_c   1.000
_cell.angle_alpha   90.00
_cell.angle_beta   90.00
_cell.angle_gamma   90.00
#
_symmetry.space_group_name_H-M   'P 1'
#
loop_
_entity.id
_entity.type
_entity.pdbx_description
1 polymer ?
#
loop_
_entity_poly.entity_id
_entity_poly.type
_entity_poly.pdbx_seq_one_letter_code
_entity_poly.pdbx_strand_id
1 'polypeptide(L)'
;MSLASPQRPLNWSIISNITAQHVGALFAPFTFSPSALVLALFLHWFVGGLGITLGYHRLLTHRSFKTHQWLEYILATIGCLAVEGGPIEWVGIHRLHHKYSDTSEDPHNANQGFWWSHMRWLTVSPPPDA
;
A
#
# COMPACT_ATOMS: atom_id res chain seq x y z
N MET A 1 26.14 1.68 -19.23
CA MET A 1 25.93 0.23 -19.38
C MET A 1 24.68 -0.10 -18.58
N SER A 2 23.52 -0.20 -19.25
CA SER A 2 22.23 -0.42 -18.60
C SER A 2 22.14 -1.90 -18.21
N LEU A 3 22.25 -2.20 -16.93
CA LEU A 3 21.84 -3.49 -16.39
C LEU A 3 20.31 -3.46 -16.39
N ALA A 4 19.71 -3.93 -17.49
CA ALA A 4 18.28 -4.20 -17.48
C ALA A 4 18.03 -5.18 -16.34
N SER A 5 17.30 -4.74 -15.32
CA SER A 5 16.85 -5.62 -14.26
C SER A 5 16.07 -6.78 -14.90
N PRO A 6 16.31 -8.04 -14.48
CA PRO A 6 15.60 -9.18 -15.04
C PRO A 6 14.09 -8.90 -14.97
N GLN A 7 13.40 -9.08 -16.09
CA GLN A 7 11.97 -8.77 -16.17
C GLN A 7 11.22 -9.69 -15.20
N ARG A 8 10.73 -9.09 -14.11
CA ARG A 8 9.93 -9.80 -13.11
C ARG A 8 8.54 -10.07 -13.69
N PRO A 9 7.94 -11.24 -13.40
CA PRO A 9 6.62 -11.56 -13.91
C PRO A 9 5.58 -10.58 -13.34
N LEU A 10 4.63 -10.20 -14.18
CA LEU A 10 3.53 -9.29 -13.81
C LEU A 10 2.60 -9.96 -12.81
N ASN A 11 2.19 -9.19 -11.80
CA ASN A 11 1.17 -9.60 -10.84
C ASN A 11 -0.22 -9.18 -11.36
N TRP A 12 -0.86 -10.08 -12.10
CA TRP A 12 -2.17 -9.82 -12.70
C TRP A 12 -3.26 -9.56 -11.68
N SER A 13 -3.20 -10.16 -10.49
CA SER A 13 -4.18 -9.91 -9.43
C SER A 13 -4.16 -8.45 -8.97
N ILE A 14 -2.96 -7.90 -8.73
CA ILE A 14 -2.80 -6.49 -8.36
C ILE A 14 -3.19 -5.58 -9.52
N ILE A 15 -2.73 -5.89 -10.74
CA ILE A 15 -3.07 -5.10 -11.93
C ILE A 15 -4.59 -5.03 -12.10
N SER A 16 -5.28 -6.17 -12.10
CA SER A 16 -6.74 -6.22 -12.26
C SER A 16 -7.47 -5.47 -11.15
N ASN A 17 -7.02 -5.58 -9.89
CA ASN A 17 -7.61 -4.87 -8.77
C ASN A 17 -7.47 -3.35 -8.92
N ILE A 18 -6.26 -2.85 -9.19
CA ILE A 18 -5.99 -1.42 -9.38
C ILE A 18 -6.79 -0.89 -10.57
N THR A 19 -6.79 -1.60 -11.71
CA THR A 19 -7.55 -1.20 -12.90
C THR A 19 -9.05 -1.11 -12.59
N ALA A 20 -9.62 -2.10 -11.89
CA ALA A 20 -11.03 -2.08 -11.53
C ALA A 20 -11.41 -0.87 -10.66
N GLN A 21 -10.57 -0.50 -9.68
CA GLN A 21 -10.79 0.68 -8.85
C GLN A 21 -10.77 1.98 -9.66
N HIS A 22 -9.78 2.14 -10.55
CA HIS A 22 -9.66 3.35 -11.37
C HIS A 22 -10.80 3.49 -12.38
N VAL A 23 -11.19 2.38 -13.03
CA VAL A 23 -12.36 2.38 -13.94
C VAL A 23 -13.63 2.68 -13.16
N GLY A 24 -13.81 2.12 -11.96
CA GLY A 24 -14.93 2.42 -11.07
C GLY A 24 -15.00 3.91 -10.70
N ALA A 25 -13.86 4.53 -10.41
CA ALA A 25 -13.78 5.96 -10.07
C ALA A 25 -14.26 6.89 -11.20
N LEU A 26 -14.15 6.47 -12.47
CA LEU A 26 -14.66 7.24 -13.61
C LEU A 26 -16.19 7.42 -13.57
N PHE A 27 -16.91 6.58 -12.82
CA PHE A 27 -18.36 6.68 -12.67
C PHE A 27 -18.80 7.66 -11.58
N ALA A 28 -17.88 8.17 -10.75
CA ALA A 28 -18.21 9.04 -9.63
C ALA A 28 -19.03 10.31 -10.00
N PRO A 29 -18.81 10.99 -11.16
CA PRO A 29 -19.62 12.14 -11.55
C PRO A 29 -21.10 11.81 -11.77
N PHE A 30 -21.42 10.57 -12.16
CA PHE A 30 -22.79 10.14 -12.45
C PHE A 30 -23.56 9.69 -11.20
N THR A 31 -22.85 9.42 -10.10
CA THR A 31 -23.42 8.96 -8.83
C THR A 31 -23.12 9.93 -7.69
N PHE A 32 -22.75 11.18 -8.01
CA PHE A 32 -22.30 12.14 -7.02
C PHE A 32 -23.40 12.52 -6.03
N SER A 33 -23.04 12.55 -4.75
CA SER A 33 -23.87 13.09 -3.68
C SER A 33 -22.96 13.75 -2.63
N PRO A 34 -23.30 14.93 -2.10
CA PRO A 34 -22.56 15.54 -1.00
C PRO A 34 -22.41 14.62 0.21
N SER A 35 -23.44 13.84 0.57
CA SER A 35 -23.36 12.90 1.69
C SER A 35 -22.41 11.73 1.41
N ALA A 36 -22.39 11.24 0.16
CA ALA A 36 -21.46 10.21 -0.27
C ALA A 36 -20.02 10.71 -0.28
N LEU A 37 -19.79 11.97 -0.68
CA LEU A 37 -18.47 12.60 -0.62
C LEU A 37 -17.97 12.70 0.82
N VAL A 38 -18.81 13.20 1.75
CA VAL A 38 -18.45 13.29 3.17
C VAL A 38 -18.13 11.92 3.74
N LEU A 39 -18.94 10.92 3.44
CA LEU A 39 -18.70 9.54 3.86
C LEU A 39 -17.39 8.99 3.27
N ALA A 40 -17.11 9.23 1.99
CA ALA A 40 -15.88 8.80 1.34
C ALA A 40 -14.64 9.43 1.99
N LEU A 41 -14.67 10.73 2.29
CA LEU A 41 -13.58 11.43 2.97
C LEU A 41 -13.37 10.90 4.40
N PHE A 42 -14.46 10.66 5.13
CA PHE A 42 -14.39 10.05 6.45
C PHE A 42 -13.78 8.65 6.40
N LEU A 43 -14.24 7.79 5.49
CA LEU A 43 -13.72 6.44 5.33
C LEU A 43 -12.25 6.45 4.88
N HIS A 44 -11.86 7.36 3.99
CA HIS A 44 -10.47 7.55 3.59
C HIS A 44 -9.58 7.89 4.79
N TRP A 45 -9.98 8.86 5.62
CA TRP A 45 -9.26 9.20 6.85
C TRP A 45 -9.27 8.05 7.86
N PHE A 46 -10.41 7.38 8.05
CA PHE A 46 -10.56 6.32 9.02
C PHE A 46 -9.67 5.11 8.67
N VAL A 47 -9.71 4.67 7.42
CA VAL A 47 -8.94 3.52 6.94
C VAL A 47 -7.45 3.87 6.75
N GLY A 48 -7.14 4.97 6.07
CA GLY A 48 -5.75 5.38 5.81
C GLY A 48 -5.04 5.95 7.05
N GLY A 49 -5.76 6.73 7.85
CA GLY A 49 -5.23 7.34 9.07
C GLY A 49 -5.11 6.35 10.23
N LEU A 50 -6.18 5.62 10.58
CA LEU A 50 -6.13 4.68 11.69
C LEU A 50 -5.57 3.32 11.29
N GLY A 51 -6.00 2.78 10.15
CA GLY A 51 -5.55 1.47 9.67
C GLY A 51 -4.09 1.48 9.23
N ILE A 52 -3.78 2.25 8.19
CA ILE A 52 -2.42 2.27 7.60
C ILE A 52 -1.45 3.08 8.47
N THR A 53 -1.73 4.35 8.72
CA THR A 53 -0.76 5.25 9.37
C THR A 53 -0.53 4.90 10.85
N LEU A 54 -1.60 4.72 11.63
CA LEU A 54 -1.48 4.40 13.05
C LEU A 54 -1.23 2.90 13.27
N GLY A 55 -1.99 2.04 12.62
CA GLY A 55 -1.92 0.57 12.74
C GLY A 55 -0.69 -0.03 12.07
N TYR A 56 -0.69 -0.15 10.75
CA TYR A 56 0.37 -0.88 10.03
C TYR A 56 1.73 -0.18 10.17
N HIS A 57 1.78 1.13 9.98
CA HIS A 57 3.02 1.89 9.95
C HIS A 57 3.59 2.13 11.36
N ARG A 58 2.91 2.88 12.23
CA ARG A 58 3.48 3.26 13.54
C ARG A 58 3.48 2.11 14.54
N LEU A 59 2.37 1.38 14.66
CA LEU A 59 2.24 0.30 15.64
C LEU A 59 2.95 -0.97 15.20
N LEU A 60 2.58 -1.57 14.07
CA LEU A 60 3.10 -2.89 13.68
C LEU A 60 4.52 -2.82 13.12
N THR A 61 4.80 -1.85 12.26
CA THR A 61 6.09 -1.75 11.58
C THR A 61 7.16 -1.19 12.50
N HIS A 62 6.95 0.04 12.99
CA HIS A 62 7.96 0.79 13.75
C HIS A 62 7.91 0.58 15.26
N ARG A 63 6.85 -0.06 15.78
CA ARG A 63 6.65 -0.30 17.22
C ARG A 63 6.82 1.00 18.02
N SER A 64 6.36 2.12 17.46
CA SER A 64 6.53 3.46 18.04
C SER A 64 5.78 3.66 19.36
N PHE A 65 4.81 2.79 19.65
CA PHE A 65 4.09 2.73 20.91
C PHE A 65 3.60 1.31 21.18
N LYS A 66 3.15 1.07 22.41
CA LYS A 66 2.49 -0.17 22.83
C LYS A 66 1.02 0.12 23.12
N THR A 67 0.15 -0.85 22.84
CA THR A 67 -1.27 -0.78 23.19
C THR A 67 -1.77 -2.15 23.63
N HIS A 68 -3.01 -2.22 24.10
CA HIS A 68 -3.68 -3.47 24.40
C HIS A 68 -3.89 -4.28 23.12
N GLN A 69 -3.73 -5.60 23.21
CA GLN A 69 -3.79 -6.50 22.06
C GLN A 69 -5.12 -6.40 21.28
N TRP A 70 -6.25 -6.16 21.96
CA TRP A 70 -7.54 -5.97 21.29
C TRP A 70 -7.54 -4.73 20.39
N LEU A 71 -6.88 -3.64 20.80
CA LEU A 71 -6.79 -2.43 19.99
C LEU A 71 -5.83 -2.62 18.82
N GLU A 72 -4.73 -3.35 19.02
CA GLU A 72 -3.83 -3.76 17.94
C GLU A 72 -4.59 -4.53 16.85
N TYR A 73 -5.44 -5.49 17.23
CA TYR A 73 -6.26 -6.23 16.27
C TYR A 73 -7.32 -5.38 15.57
N ILE A 74 -7.96 -4.45 16.28
CA ILE A 74 -8.91 -3.51 15.65
C ILE A 74 -8.19 -2.65 14.60
N LEU A 75 -7.06 -2.03 14.96
CA LEU A 75 -6.30 -1.19 14.04
C LEU A 75 -5.78 -2.00 12.85
N ALA A 76 -5.30 -3.23 13.08
CA ALA A 76 -4.85 -4.10 11.99
C ALA A 76 -6.00 -4.50 11.05
N THR A 77 -7.19 -4.76 11.61
CA THR A 77 -8.40 -5.10 10.83
C THR A 77 -8.88 -3.91 9.99
N ILE A 78 -8.85 -2.69 10.56
CA ILE A 78 -9.15 -1.47 9.80
C ILE A 78 -8.13 -1.31 8.66
N GLY A 79 -6.85 -1.57 8.90
CA GLY A 79 -5.81 -1.55 7.86
C GLY A 79 -6.09 -2.51 6.70
N CYS A 80 -6.65 -3.70 6.98
CA CYS A 80 -7.03 -4.65 5.92
C CYS A 80 -8.07 -4.08 4.94
N LEU A 81 -8.87 -3.09 5.35
CA LEU A 81 -9.87 -2.44 4.50
C LEU A 81 -9.24 -1.47 3.49
N ALA A 82 -7.95 -1.15 3.62
CA ALA A 82 -7.24 -0.22 2.73
C ALA A 82 -6.88 -0.84 1.36
N VAL A 83 -6.91 -2.17 1.25
CA VAL A 83 -6.54 -2.90 0.02
C VAL A 83 -5.07 -2.69 -0.37
N GLU A 84 -4.18 -2.53 0.63
CA GLU A 84 -2.73 -2.37 0.44
C GLU A 84 -1.91 -3.65 0.74
N GLY A 85 -2.57 -4.81 0.72
CA GLY A 85 -1.95 -6.09 1.13
C GLY A 85 -2.14 -6.40 2.61
N GLY A 86 -1.74 -7.61 3.01
CA GLY A 86 -1.90 -8.07 4.39
C GLY A 86 -0.91 -7.39 5.36
N PRO A 87 -1.19 -7.39 6.67
CA PRO A 87 -0.34 -6.71 7.66
C PRO A 87 1.10 -7.22 7.68
N ILE A 88 1.31 -8.52 7.44
CA ILE A 88 2.64 -9.14 7.42
C ILE A 88 3.45 -8.64 6.20
N GLU A 89 2.84 -8.69 5.03
CA GLU A 89 3.46 -8.27 3.76
C GLU A 89 3.77 -6.77 3.78
N TRP A 90 2.80 -5.93 4.16
CA TRP A 90 2.98 -4.48 4.25
C TRP A 90 4.12 -4.11 5.20
N VAL A 91 4.15 -4.70 6.40
CA VAL A 91 5.23 -4.47 7.38
C VAL A 91 6.58 -4.92 6.83
N GLY A 92 6.65 -6.07 6.16
CA GLY A 92 7.87 -6.58 5.56
C GLY A 92 8.44 -5.63 4.51
N ILE A 93 7.61 -5.24 3.54
CA ILE A 93 7.97 -4.32 2.45
C ILE A 93 8.40 -2.96 3.01
N HIS A 94 7.65 -2.41 3.98
CA HIS A 94 7.97 -1.11 4.58
C HIS A 94 9.30 -1.12 5.34
N ARG A 95 9.63 -2.24 6.00
CA ARG A 95 10.93 -2.42 6.66
C ARG A 95 12.07 -2.56 5.65
N LEU A 96 11.85 -3.24 4.53
CA LEU A 96 12.83 -3.32 3.44
C LEU A 96 13.11 -1.93 2.87
N HIS A 97 12.06 -1.14 2.61
CA HIS A 97 12.21 0.25 2.16
C HIS A 97 13.07 1.07 3.13
N HIS A 98 12.79 1.05 4.43
CA HIS A 98 13.61 1.78 5.40
C HIS A 98 15.06 1.27 5.49
N LYS A 99 15.27 -0.04 5.35
CA LYS A 99 16.60 -0.65 5.46
C LYS A 99 17.47 -0.37 4.23
N TYR A 100 16.85 -0.33 3.05
CA TYR A 100 17.51 -0.25 1.75
C TYR A 100 17.15 1.00 0.95
N SER A 101 16.64 2.04 1.62
CA SER A 101 16.14 3.26 0.98
C SER A 101 17.08 3.75 -0.10
N ASP A 102 16.51 4.06 -1.25
CA ASP A 102 17.22 4.63 -2.40
C ASP A 102 18.25 3.68 -3.07
N THR A 103 18.38 2.43 -2.62
CA THR A 103 19.21 1.38 -3.25
C THR A 103 18.39 0.45 -4.15
N SER A 104 19.07 -0.43 -4.89
CA SER A 104 18.42 -1.42 -5.77
C SER A 104 17.49 -2.40 -5.05
N GLU A 105 17.67 -2.56 -3.74
CA GLU A 105 16.98 -3.48 -2.86
C GLU A 105 15.71 -2.86 -2.25
N ASP A 106 15.53 -1.54 -2.33
CA ASP A 106 14.26 -0.89 -1.98
C ASP A 106 13.18 -1.25 -3.02
N PRO A 107 12.07 -1.92 -2.61
CA PRO A 107 10.99 -2.30 -3.52
C PRO A 107 10.43 -1.13 -4.33
N HIS A 108 10.36 0.07 -3.75
CA HIS A 108 9.80 1.28 -4.37
C HIS A 108 10.81 2.42 -4.49
N ASN A 109 12.08 2.07 -4.75
CA ASN A 109 13.18 3.02 -4.92
C ASN A 109 12.81 4.22 -5.83
N ALA A 110 12.83 5.41 -5.24
CA ALA A 110 12.51 6.67 -5.92
C ALA A 110 13.49 7.01 -7.07
N ASN A 111 14.73 6.54 -7.02
CA ASN A 111 15.73 6.75 -8.07
C ASN A 111 15.40 6.03 -9.38
N GLN A 112 14.47 5.07 -9.38
CA GLN A 112 13.95 4.44 -10.60
C GLN A 112 12.87 5.30 -11.31
N GLY A 113 12.53 6.46 -10.74
CA GLY A 113 11.63 7.45 -11.32
C GLY A 113 10.19 7.34 -10.83
N PHE A 114 9.41 8.40 -11.08
CA PHE A 114 8.05 8.59 -10.58
C PHE A 114 7.14 7.38 -10.80
N TRP A 115 7.08 6.85 -12.03
CA TRP A 115 6.19 5.73 -12.34
C TRP A 115 6.58 4.44 -11.63
N TRP A 116 7.87 4.25 -11.33
CA TRP A 116 8.34 3.10 -10.56
C TRP A 116 7.84 3.18 -9.13
N SER A 117 8.21 4.24 -8.41
CA SER A 117 7.88 4.40 -6.98
C SER A 117 6.39 4.61 -6.73
N HIS A 118 5.66 5.16 -7.70
CA HIS A 118 4.23 5.43 -7.54
C HIS A 118 3.34 4.19 -7.72
N MET A 119 3.57 3.37 -8.77
CA MET A 119 2.66 2.25 -9.09
C MET A 119 3.34 1.01 -9.64
N ARG A 120 4.37 1.14 -10.48
CA ARG A 120 4.89 -0.01 -11.23
C ARG A 120 5.52 -1.07 -10.33
N TRP A 121 6.11 -0.67 -9.20
CA TRP A 121 6.67 -1.61 -8.23
C TRP A 121 5.63 -2.62 -7.69
N LEU A 122 4.36 -2.23 -7.59
CA LEU A 122 3.25 -3.10 -7.15
C LEU A 122 2.88 -4.15 -8.20
N THR A 123 3.10 -3.84 -9.48
CA THR A 123 2.63 -4.67 -10.61
C THR A 123 3.58 -5.80 -10.97
N VAL A 124 4.73 -5.89 -10.30
CA VAL A 124 5.74 -6.91 -10.52
C VAL A 124 5.90 -7.77 -9.27
N SER A 125 6.10 -9.08 -9.46
CA SER A 125 6.30 -9.98 -8.33
C SER A 125 7.61 -9.64 -7.59
N PRO A 126 7.66 -9.79 -6.25
CA PRO A 126 8.92 -9.68 -5.50
C PRO A 126 9.95 -10.69 -6.03
N PRO A 127 11.26 -10.42 -5.82
CA PRO A 127 12.29 -11.45 -6.02
C PRO A 127 11.93 -12.73 -5.25
N PRO A 128 12.23 -13.94 -5.80
CA PRO A 128 11.93 -15.21 -5.13
C PRO A 128 12.55 -15.39 -3.74
N ASP A 129 13.53 -14.55 -3.40
CA ASP A 129 14.39 -14.56 -2.22
C ASP A 129 14.24 -13.29 -1.34
N ALA A 130 13.25 -12.44 -1.62
CA ALA A 130 12.95 -11.23 -0.84
C ALA A 130 12.16 -11.50 0.45
#